data_AF-A0ABD2IM20-F1
#
_entry.id   AF-A0ABD2IM20-F1
#
_cell.length_a   1.000
_cell.length_b   1.000
_cell.length_c   1.000
_cell.angle_alpha   90.00
_cell.angle_beta   90.00
_cell.angle_gamma   90.00
#
_symmetry.space_group_name_H-M   'P 1'
#
loop_
_entity.id
_entity.type
_entity.pdbx_description
1 polymer ?
#
loop_
_entity_poly.entity_id
_entity_poly.type
_entity_poly.pdbx_seq_one_letter_code
_entity_poly.pdbx_strand_id
1 'polypeptide(L)'
;MASFIETQRGGKKLLLEGFAYVHHKKLASGGNSWLCDQRNSMKCPGSIKTDSNGNPTTAVQHSHAASPTRLEVLTINNTIKTTAATARLPPRAIVNQSLEGISDSAKNIKGLLSEQVRVDTICAQLEGGLRVPMFSSQNYARANERLIELIRNYEQMHPSDFLKNCAYHVHFPA
;
A
#
# COMPACT_ATOMS: atom_id res chain seq x y z
N MET A 1 -2.57 -20.72 2.08
CA MET A 1 -2.26 -21.10 0.68
C MET A 1 -1.24 -20.11 0.13
N ALA A 2 -0.18 -20.60 -0.53
CA ALA A 2 0.84 -19.76 -1.14
C ALA A 2 0.28 -19.04 -2.37
N SER A 3 0.60 -17.76 -2.54
CA SER A 3 0.25 -16.98 -3.74
C SER A 3 1.49 -16.28 -4.31
N PHE A 4 1.59 -16.19 -5.63
CA PHE A 4 2.69 -15.53 -6.31
C PHE A 4 2.19 -14.28 -7.00
N ILE A 5 2.90 -13.17 -6.76
CA ILE A 5 2.64 -11.89 -7.41
C ILE A 5 3.93 -11.33 -7.98
N GLU A 6 3.83 -10.26 -8.76
CA GLU A 6 5.00 -9.50 -9.19
C GLU A 6 5.21 -8.28 -8.32
N THR A 7 6.47 -7.87 -8.19
CA THR A 7 6.81 -6.55 -7.67
C THR A 7 6.47 -5.49 -8.70
N GLN A 8 6.47 -4.22 -8.27
CA GLN A 8 6.27 -3.09 -9.17
C GLN A 8 7.27 -3.12 -10.34
N ARG A 9 8.52 -3.54 -10.07
CA ARG A 9 9.59 -3.65 -11.07
C ARG A 9 9.65 -4.99 -11.81
N GLY A 10 8.62 -5.85 -11.69
CA GLY A 10 8.53 -7.13 -12.41
C GLY A 10 9.30 -8.30 -11.78
N GLY A 11 9.89 -8.12 -10.60
CA GLY A 11 10.49 -9.22 -9.84
C GLY A 11 9.44 -10.16 -9.24
N LYS A 12 9.79 -11.41 -8.93
CA LYS A 12 8.85 -12.36 -8.32
C LYS A 12 8.69 -12.13 -6.81
N LYS A 13 7.47 -12.26 -6.31
CA LYS A 13 7.13 -12.18 -4.89
C LYS A 13 6.22 -13.34 -4.49
N LEU A 14 6.48 -13.90 -3.31
CA LEU A 14 5.69 -14.96 -2.69
C LEU A 14 4.93 -14.37 -1.49
N LEU A 15 3.63 -14.62 -1.41
CA LEU A 15 2.78 -14.30 -0.26
C LEU A 15 2.41 -15.62 0.43
N LEU A 16 2.77 -15.77 1.70
CA LEU A 16 2.55 -16.99 2.47
C LEU A 16 2.43 -16.68 3.96
N GLU A 17 1.43 -17.27 4.62
CA GLU A 17 1.25 -17.21 6.08
C GLU A 17 1.27 -15.80 6.67
N GLY A 18 0.73 -14.81 5.94
CA GLY A 18 0.69 -13.42 6.39
C GLY A 18 2.01 -12.65 6.20
N PHE A 19 3.00 -13.25 5.55
CA PHE A 19 4.28 -12.64 5.19
C PHE A 19 4.45 -12.54 3.67
N ALA A 20 5.22 -11.54 3.25
CA ALA A 20 5.62 -11.35 1.86
C ALA A 20 7.13 -11.54 1.71
N TYR A 21 7.53 -12.22 0.64
CA TYR A 21 8.91 -12.55 0.34
C TYR A 21 9.27 -12.17 -1.08
N VAL A 22 10.44 -11.59 -1.29
CA VAL A 22 11.01 -11.34 -2.61
C VAL A 22 11.90 -12.52 -3.02
N HIS A 23 11.86 -12.87 -4.31
CA HIS A 23 12.78 -13.87 -4.85
C HIS A 23 14.23 -13.37 -4.71
N HIS A 24 15.10 -14.26 -4.27
CA HIS A 24 16.52 -13.95 -4.11
C HIS A 24 17.38 -14.75 -5.09
N LYS A 25 17.28 -16.09 -5.06
CA LYS A 25 18.03 -16.95 -5.98
C LYS A 25 17.39 -18.30 -6.19
N LYS A 26 17.71 -18.93 -7.32
CA LYS A 26 17.44 -20.34 -7.56
C LYS A 26 18.43 -21.20 -6.77
N LEU A 27 17.97 -22.32 -6.23
CA LEU A 27 18.79 -23.27 -5.48
C LEU A 27 19.31 -24.35 -6.43
N ALA A 28 20.46 -24.95 -6.09
CA ALA A 28 21.04 -26.06 -6.86
C ALA A 28 20.09 -27.28 -6.95
N SER A 29 19.25 -27.47 -5.92
CA SER A 29 18.19 -28.48 -5.88
C SER A 29 17.01 -28.19 -6.81
N GLY A 30 17.06 -27.12 -7.61
CA GLY A 30 15.96 -26.72 -8.51
C GLY A 30 14.91 -25.81 -7.86
N GLY A 31 14.91 -25.70 -6.53
CA GLY A 31 14.01 -24.84 -5.76
C GLY A 31 14.37 -23.35 -5.77
N ASN A 32 13.70 -22.56 -4.92
CA ASN A 32 13.94 -21.12 -4.81
C ASN A 32 14.20 -20.68 -3.36
N SER A 33 15.05 -19.68 -3.19
CA SER A 33 15.24 -18.97 -1.94
C SER A 33 14.53 -17.62 -2.01
N TRP A 34 13.78 -17.32 -0.96
CA TRP A 34 12.98 -16.12 -0.83
C TRP A 34 13.34 -15.41 0.48
N LEU A 35 13.44 -14.09 0.44
CA LEU A 35 13.76 -13.27 1.61
C LEU A 35 12.58 -12.38 1.96
N CYS A 36 12.34 -12.12 3.24
CA CYS A 36 11.29 -11.19 3.67
C CYS A 36 11.42 -9.84 2.95
N ASP A 37 10.30 -9.30 2.46
CA ASP A 37 10.28 -8.02 1.74
C ASP A 37 10.56 -6.81 2.66
N GLN A 38 10.43 -7.00 3.98
CA GLN A 38 10.74 -6.02 5.02
C GLN A 38 12.16 -6.20 5.61
N ARG A 39 13.02 -7.01 4.98
CA ARG A 39 14.42 -7.22 5.42
C ARG A 39 15.20 -5.90 5.54
N ASN A 40 15.02 -4.98 4.59
CA ASN A 40 15.77 -3.72 4.61
C ASN A 40 15.17 -2.69 5.57
N SER A 41 13.84 -2.59 5.60
CA SER A 41 13.11 -1.61 6.40
C SER A 41 13.02 -1.96 7.88
N MET A 42 12.92 -3.24 8.23
CA MET A 42 12.77 -3.70 9.62
C MET A 42 13.90 -4.64 10.08
N LYS A 43 14.97 -4.76 9.29
CA LYS A 43 16.11 -5.66 9.56
C LYS A 43 15.67 -7.12 9.80
N CYS A 44 14.57 -7.53 9.16
CA CYS A 44 13.97 -8.84 9.37
C CYS A 44 14.85 -9.97 8.78
N PRO A 45 15.21 -10.99 9.58
CA PRO A 45 15.99 -12.14 9.09
C PRO A 45 15.14 -13.16 8.32
N GLY A 46 13.81 -13.01 8.36
CA GLY A 46 12.83 -13.94 7.81
C GLY A 46 13.14 -14.33 6.37
N SER A 47 13.09 -15.63 6.10
CA SER A 47 13.33 -16.19 4.77
C SER A 47 12.66 -17.53 4.64
N ILE A 48 12.40 -17.94 3.40
CA ILE A 48 11.84 -19.26 3.12
C ILE A 48 12.50 -19.87 1.89
N LYS A 49 12.67 -21.18 1.90
CA LYS A 49 13.06 -21.96 0.74
C LYS A 49 11.86 -22.74 0.24
N THR A 50 11.72 -22.83 -1.06
CA THR A 50 10.73 -23.70 -1.71
C THR A 50 11.44 -24.77 -2.54
N ASP A 51 10.82 -25.94 -2.68
CA ASP A 51 11.25 -26.97 -3.63
C ASP A 51 10.99 -26.54 -5.10
N SER A 52 11.26 -27.43 -6.04
CA SER A 52 11.00 -27.22 -7.49
C SER A 52 9.51 -27.06 -7.81
N ASN A 53 8.63 -27.55 -6.95
CA ASN A 53 7.18 -27.48 -7.08
C ASN A 53 6.59 -26.24 -6.39
N GLY A 54 7.42 -25.44 -5.72
CA GLY A 54 7.00 -24.24 -5.00
C GLY A 54 6.55 -24.48 -3.56
N ASN A 55 6.67 -25.71 -3.03
CA ASN A 55 6.29 -26.02 -1.66
C ASN A 55 7.35 -25.54 -0.68
N PRO A 56 6.97 -24.93 0.46
CA PRO A 56 7.90 -24.57 1.52
C PRO A 56 8.68 -25.77 2.06
N THR A 57 10.01 -25.64 2.18
CA THR A 57 10.89 -26.68 2.73
C THR A 57 11.65 -26.23 3.98
N THR A 58 11.91 -24.93 4.12
CA THR A 58 12.59 -24.38 5.30
C THR A 58 12.16 -22.94 5.49
N ALA A 59 11.85 -22.55 6.72
CA ALA A 59 11.53 -21.18 7.08
C ALA A 59 12.45 -20.69 8.20
N VAL A 60 12.94 -19.46 8.07
CA VAL A 60 13.58 -18.69 9.13
C VAL A 60 12.54 -17.73 9.68
N GLN A 61 12.44 -17.67 11.01
CA GLN A 61 11.42 -16.90 11.71
C GLN A 61 11.58 -15.38 11.46
N HIS A 62 10.45 -14.68 11.49
CA HIS A 62 10.39 -13.22 11.33
C HIS A 62 10.57 -12.51 12.67
N SER A 63 11.16 -11.31 12.63
CA SER A 63 11.25 -10.40 13.79
C SER A 63 10.06 -9.45 13.90
N HIS A 64 8.98 -9.72 13.17
CA HIS A 64 7.78 -8.90 13.12
C HIS A 64 6.54 -9.75 12.95
N ALA A 65 5.39 -9.20 13.32
CA ALA A 65 4.11 -9.87 13.18
C ALA A 65 3.72 -10.08 11.70
N ALA A 66 2.95 -11.13 11.46
CA ALA A 66 2.25 -11.36 10.20
C ALA A 66 1.22 -10.24 9.97
N SER A 67 0.99 -9.88 8.71
CA SER A 67 0.01 -8.84 8.34
C SER A 67 -0.80 -9.27 7.11
N PRO A 68 -1.93 -9.99 7.32
CA PRO A 68 -2.83 -10.37 6.24
C PRO A 68 -3.33 -9.16 5.44
N THR A 69 -3.66 -8.07 6.13
CA THR A 69 -4.10 -6.81 5.51
C THR A 69 -3.05 -6.23 4.57
N ARG A 70 -1.76 -6.30 4.92
CA ARG A 70 -0.68 -5.88 4.02
C ARG A 70 -0.60 -6.78 2.78
N LEU A 71 -0.79 -8.09 2.94
CA LEU A 71 -0.81 -9.01 1.81
C LEU A 71 -1.96 -8.71 0.85
N GLU A 72 -3.15 -8.40 1.38
CA GLU A 72 -4.29 -7.96 0.58
C GLU A 72 -3.97 -6.69 -0.23
N VAL A 73 -3.35 -5.68 0.39
CA VAL A 73 -2.93 -4.46 -0.31
C VAL A 73 -1.92 -4.77 -1.43
N LEU A 74 -0.98 -5.69 -1.20
CA LEU A 74 -0.05 -6.14 -2.24
C LEU A 74 -0.77 -6.84 -3.39
N THR A 75 -1.76 -7.67 -3.08
CA THR A 75 -2.62 -8.34 -4.07
C THR A 75 -3.42 -7.32 -4.88
N ILE A 76 -4.08 -6.35 -4.24
CA ILE A 76 -4.81 -5.25 -4.94
C ILE A 76 -3.89 -4.57 -5.95
N ASN A 77 -2.68 -4.19 -5.53
CA ASN A 77 -1.72 -3.51 -6.41
C ASN A 77 -1.31 -4.37 -7.60
N ASN A 78 -1.07 -5.66 -7.37
CA ASN A 78 -0.74 -6.59 -8.43
C ASN A 78 -1.92 -6.75 -9.40
N THR A 79 -3.13 -6.94 -8.89
CA THR A 79 -4.36 -7.07 -9.69
C THR A 79 -4.61 -5.83 -10.53
N ILE A 80 -4.50 -4.62 -9.96
CA ILE A 80 -4.62 -3.36 -10.72
C ILE A 80 -3.59 -3.35 -11.86
N LYS A 81 -2.33 -3.69 -11.60
CA LYS A 81 -1.26 -3.71 -12.60
C LYS A 81 -1.56 -4.72 -13.71
N THR A 82 -1.91 -5.95 -13.36
CA THR A 82 -2.16 -7.02 -14.34
C THR A 82 -3.41 -6.74 -15.16
N THR A 83 -4.46 -6.21 -14.54
CA THR A 83 -5.70 -5.85 -15.22
C THR A 83 -5.49 -4.63 -16.11
N ALA A 84 -4.75 -3.60 -15.67
CA ALA A 84 -4.45 -2.45 -16.51
C ALA A 84 -3.59 -2.81 -17.73
N ALA A 85 -2.71 -3.81 -17.61
CA ALA A 85 -1.90 -4.27 -18.73
C ALA A 85 -2.69 -5.09 -19.76
N THR A 86 -3.78 -5.73 -19.36
CA THR A 86 -4.49 -6.72 -20.20
C THR A 86 -5.90 -6.29 -20.61
N ALA A 87 -6.60 -5.53 -19.76
CA ALA A 87 -8.00 -5.16 -19.96
C ALA A 87 -8.15 -3.77 -20.59
N ARG A 88 -9.14 -3.63 -21.47
CA ARG A 88 -9.56 -2.34 -22.04
C ARG A 88 -10.69 -1.73 -21.21
N LEU A 89 -10.40 -1.44 -19.95
CA LEU A 89 -11.33 -0.80 -19.03
C LEU A 89 -10.82 0.59 -18.64
N PRO A 90 -11.71 1.55 -18.34
CA PRO A 90 -11.28 2.84 -17.81
C PRO A 90 -10.60 2.66 -16.43
N PRO A 91 -9.62 3.51 -16.06
CA PRO A 91 -8.84 3.35 -14.83
C PRO A 91 -9.69 3.18 -13.56
N ARG A 92 -10.79 3.92 -13.44
CA ARG A 92 -11.71 3.83 -12.29
C ARG A 92 -12.38 2.44 -12.18
N ALA A 93 -12.75 1.85 -13.32
CA ALA A 93 -13.34 0.51 -13.33
C ALA A 93 -12.32 -0.56 -12.93
N ILE A 94 -11.07 -0.45 -13.40
CA ILE A 94 -9.97 -1.36 -13.03
C ILE A 94 -9.75 -1.34 -11.51
N VAL A 95 -9.71 -0.14 -10.92
CA VAL A 95 -9.54 0.01 -9.47
C VAL A 95 -10.71 -0.60 -8.73
N ASN A 96 -11.95 -0.26 -9.08
CA ASN A 96 -13.14 -0.78 -8.41
C ASN A 96 -13.20 -2.31 -8.45
N GLN A 97 -12.98 -2.90 -9.63
CA GLN A 97 -12.97 -4.35 -9.80
C GLN A 97 -11.86 -5.01 -8.96
N SER A 98 -10.71 -4.35 -8.81
CA SER A 98 -9.60 -4.87 -7.99
C SER A 98 -9.85 -4.77 -6.48
N LEU A 99 -10.86 -4.00 -6.05
CA LEU A 99 -11.25 -3.85 -4.65
C LEU A 99 -12.43 -4.77 -4.26
N GLU A 100 -13.08 -5.43 -5.23
CA GLU A 100 -14.16 -6.36 -4.99
C GLU A 100 -13.67 -7.56 -4.16
N GLY A 101 -14.42 -7.92 -3.11
CA GLY A 101 -14.07 -9.03 -2.21
C GLY A 101 -12.90 -8.78 -1.26
N ILE A 102 -12.32 -7.58 -1.26
CA ILE A 102 -11.23 -7.20 -0.35
C ILE A 102 -11.77 -6.64 0.97
N SER A 103 -11.04 -6.84 2.08
CA SER A 103 -11.43 -6.30 3.38
C SER A 103 -11.41 -4.77 3.44
N ASP A 104 -12.28 -4.19 4.26
CA ASP A 104 -12.34 -2.72 4.41
C ASP A 104 -11.08 -2.15 5.04
N SER A 105 -10.43 -2.92 5.92
CA SER A 105 -9.12 -2.54 6.49
C SER A 105 -8.06 -2.37 5.40
N ALA A 106 -8.00 -3.28 4.42
CA ALA A 106 -7.06 -3.18 3.31
C ALA A 106 -7.41 -2.03 2.36
N LYS A 107 -8.70 -1.82 2.07
CA LYS A 107 -9.17 -0.66 1.28
C LYS A 107 -8.78 0.67 1.94
N ASN A 108 -8.96 0.78 3.26
CA ASN A 108 -8.62 1.99 4.02
C ASN A 108 -7.10 2.24 3.99
N ILE A 109 -6.28 1.22 4.23
CA ILE A 109 -4.81 1.36 4.14
C ILE A 109 -4.39 1.76 2.72
N LYS A 110 -4.98 1.16 1.69
CA LYS A 110 -4.70 1.52 0.29
C LYS A 110 -5.07 2.97 0.00
N GLY A 111 -6.21 3.45 0.51
CA GLY A 111 -6.64 4.84 0.42
C GLY A 111 -5.64 5.79 1.08
N LEU A 112 -5.28 5.52 2.34
CA LEU A 112 -4.31 6.33 3.10
C LEU A 112 -2.95 6.44 2.39
N LEU A 113 -2.41 5.32 1.89
CA LEU A 113 -1.15 5.33 1.14
C LEU A 113 -1.26 6.16 -0.15
N SER A 114 -2.42 6.14 -0.83
CA SER A 114 -2.62 6.95 -2.03
C SER A 114 -2.71 8.44 -1.73
N GLU A 115 -3.33 8.83 -0.63
CA GLU A 115 -3.36 10.23 -0.18
C GLU A 115 -1.97 10.71 0.23
N GLN A 116 -1.19 9.88 0.95
CA GLN A 116 0.19 10.21 1.32
C GLN A 116 1.05 10.53 0.07
N VAL A 117 0.97 9.71 -0.98
CA VAL A 117 1.71 9.95 -2.23
C VAL A 117 1.30 11.26 -2.90
N ARG A 118 0.01 11.64 -2.85
CA ARG A 118 -0.46 12.93 -3.38
C ARG A 118 0.11 14.10 -2.59
N VAL A 119 0.10 14.01 -1.26
CA VAL A 119 0.68 15.03 -0.39
C VAL A 119 2.18 15.20 -0.67
N ASP A 120 2.95 14.11 -0.73
CA ASP A 120 4.38 14.15 -1.02
C ASP A 120 4.67 14.81 -2.39
N THR A 121 3.84 14.51 -3.40
CA THR A 121 3.95 15.11 -4.73
C THR A 121 3.72 16.62 -4.69
N ILE A 122 2.71 17.07 -3.95
CA ILE A 122 2.40 18.50 -3.76
C ILE A 122 3.54 19.19 -3.01
N CYS A 123 4.05 18.59 -1.94
CA CYS A 123 5.20 19.11 -1.20
C CYS A 123 6.42 19.30 -2.11
N ALA A 124 6.78 18.29 -2.90
CA ALA A 124 7.89 18.37 -3.84
C ALA A 124 7.70 19.47 -4.90
N GLN A 125 6.46 19.68 -5.37
CA GLN A 125 6.14 20.78 -6.29
C GLN A 125 6.33 22.15 -5.63
N LEU A 126 5.84 22.32 -4.40
CA LEU A 126 6.00 23.57 -3.64
C LEU A 126 7.48 23.88 -3.37
N GLU A 127 8.27 22.88 -2.98
CA GLU A 127 9.72 22.98 -2.80
C GLU A 127 10.44 23.35 -4.11
N GLY A 128 9.95 22.83 -5.24
CA GLY A 128 10.41 23.20 -6.59
C GLY A 128 9.96 24.58 -7.06
N GLY A 129 9.32 25.39 -6.21
CA GLY A 129 8.86 26.75 -6.52
C GLY A 129 7.56 26.81 -7.33
N LEU A 130 6.89 25.67 -7.54
CA LEU A 130 5.62 25.61 -8.25
C LEU A 130 4.51 26.18 -7.35
N ARG A 131 3.82 27.21 -7.83
CA ARG A 131 2.62 27.72 -7.14
C ARG A 131 1.46 26.77 -7.40
N VAL A 132 1.03 26.06 -6.37
CA VAL A 132 -0.21 25.29 -6.41
C VAL A 132 -1.37 26.29 -6.46
N PRO A 133 -2.19 26.30 -7.53
CA PRO A 133 -3.34 27.19 -7.59
C PRO A 133 -4.30 26.81 -6.47
N MET A 134 -4.59 27.76 -5.57
CA MET A 134 -5.68 27.56 -4.61
C MET A 134 -6.99 27.43 -5.39
N PHE A 135 -7.75 26.38 -5.12
CA PHE A 135 -9.10 26.23 -5.67
C PHE A 135 -9.92 27.48 -5.33
N SER A 136 -10.43 28.15 -6.35
CA SER A 136 -11.12 29.44 -6.24
C SER A 136 -12.54 29.34 -5.66
N SER A 137 -13.04 28.12 -5.43
CA SER A 137 -14.37 27.92 -4.86
C SER A 137 -14.34 28.14 -3.35
N GLN A 138 -15.26 29.00 -2.88
CA GLN A 138 -15.37 29.42 -1.49
C GLN A 138 -15.61 28.25 -0.52
N ASN A 139 -16.19 27.15 -1.00
CA ASN A 139 -16.38 25.92 -0.21
C ASN A 139 -15.07 25.20 0.08
N TYR A 140 -14.14 25.18 -0.88
CA TYR A 140 -12.81 24.59 -0.68
C TYR A 140 -11.95 25.47 0.24
N ALA A 141 -12.05 26.79 0.13
CA ALA A 141 -11.37 27.71 1.05
C ALA A 141 -11.79 27.45 2.51
N ARG A 142 -13.10 27.36 2.79
CA ARG A 142 -13.62 27.05 4.13
C ARG A 142 -13.21 25.65 4.63
N ALA A 143 -13.23 24.66 3.75
CA ALA A 143 -12.79 23.30 4.11
C ALA A 143 -11.29 23.28 4.45
N ASN A 144 -10.47 24.00 3.69
CA ASN A 144 -9.04 24.15 3.94
C ASN A 144 -8.76 24.90 5.25
N GLU A 145 -9.48 25.99 5.55
CA GLU A 145 -9.36 26.71 6.82
C GLU A 145 -9.64 25.80 8.02
N ARG A 146 -10.72 25.01 7.96
CA ARG A 146 -11.07 24.03 9.00
C ARG A 146 -9.99 22.96 9.15
N LEU A 147 -9.47 22.44 8.04
CA LEU A 147 -8.39 21.45 8.06
C LEU A 147 -7.10 22.03 8.67
N ILE A 148 -6.75 23.29 8.35
CA ILE A 148 -5.58 23.98 8.93
C ILE A 148 -5.74 24.15 10.44
N GLU A 149 -6.92 24.54 10.91
CA GLU A 149 -7.21 24.67 12.34
C GLU A 149 -7.08 23.33 13.09
N LEU A 150 -7.59 22.27 12.48
CA LEU A 150 -7.50 20.90 12.98
C LEU A 150 -6.02 20.44 13.09
N ILE A 151 -5.21 20.73 12.06
CA ILE A 151 -3.76 20.45 12.06
C ILE A 151 -3.03 21.25 13.14
N ARG A 152 -3.36 22.54 13.32
CA ARG A 152 -2.75 23.37 14.39
C ARG A 152 -3.01 22.81 15.78
N ASN A 153 -4.15 22.15 15.96
CA ASN A 153 -4.58 21.59 17.24
C ASN A 153 -4.24 20.10 17.41
N TYR A 154 -3.50 19.49 16.48
CA TYR A 154 -3.25 18.03 16.50
C TYR A 154 -2.56 17.56 17.79
N GLU A 155 -1.59 18.32 18.31
CA GLU A 155 -0.85 17.95 19.52
C GLU A 155 -1.73 17.90 20.77
N GLN A 156 -2.91 18.53 20.73
CA GLN A 156 -3.89 18.55 21.82
C GLN A 156 -5.01 17.51 21.64
N MET A 157 -4.99 16.75 20.54
CA MET A 157 -5.99 15.72 20.24
C MET A 157 -5.41 14.32 20.34
N HIS A 158 -6.23 13.37 20.79
CA HIS A 158 -5.87 11.97 20.69
C HIS A 158 -5.76 11.56 19.19
N PRO A 159 -4.75 10.78 18.76
CA PRO A 159 -4.55 10.46 17.35
C PRO A 159 -5.76 9.85 16.63
N SER A 160 -6.56 9.05 17.33
CA SER A 160 -7.79 8.47 16.75
C SER A 160 -8.85 9.52 16.43
N ASP A 161 -8.94 10.57 17.24
CA ASP A 161 -9.94 11.62 17.09
C ASP A 161 -9.51 12.60 16.00
N PHE A 162 -8.20 12.90 15.92
CA PHE A 162 -7.62 13.61 14.79
C PHE A 162 -7.95 12.92 13.46
N LEU A 163 -7.70 11.62 13.36
CA LEU A 163 -7.97 10.84 12.13
C LEU A 163 -9.46 10.82 11.77
N LYS A 164 -10.36 10.67 12.76
CA LYS A 164 -11.81 10.75 12.53
C LYS A 164 -12.23 12.12 11.99
N ASN A 165 -11.75 13.21 12.59
CA ASN A 165 -12.11 14.56 12.14
C ASN A 165 -11.56 14.83 10.72
N CYS A 166 -10.32 14.42 10.43
CA CYS A 166 -9.77 14.50 9.06
C CYS A 166 -10.63 13.74 8.04
N ALA A 167 -11.13 12.55 8.36
CA ALA A 167 -11.98 11.77 7.46
C ALA A 167 -13.31 12.46 7.10
N TYR A 168 -13.92 13.18 8.05
CA TYR A 168 -15.14 13.97 7.80
C TYR A 168 -14.90 15.15 6.85
N HIS A 169 -13.66 15.62 6.71
CA HIS A 169 -13.30 16.72 5.81
C HIS A 169 -12.89 16.27 4.40
N VAL A 170 -12.71 14.97 4.16
CA VAL A 170 -12.44 14.39 2.82
C VAL A 170 -13.74 14.12 2.05
N HIS A 171 -14.88 13.99 2.74
CA HIS A 171 -16.19 13.90 2.09
C HIS A 171 -16.66 15.28 1.65
N PHE A 172 -16.46 15.61 0.38
CA PHE A 172 -17.18 16.70 -0.27
C PHE A 172 -18.67 16.36 -0.31
N PRO A 173 -19.56 17.22 0.23
CA PRO A 173 -20.99 17.11 -0.06
C PRO A 173 -21.18 17.24 -1.57
N ALA A 174 -22.07 16.40 -2.12
CA ALA A 174 -22.47 16.43 -3.53
C ALA A 174 -23.00 17.82 -3.95
#